data_AF-H9T846-F1
#
_entry.id   AF-H9T846-F1
#
_cell.length_a   1.000
_cell.length_b   1.000
_cell.length_c   1.000
_cell.angle_alpha   90.00
_cell.angle_beta   90.00
_cell.angle_gamma   90.00
#
_symmetry.space_group_name_H-M   'P 1'
#
loop_
_entity.id
_entity.type
_entity.pdbx_description
1 polymer ?
#
loop_
_entity_poly.entity_id
_entity_poly.type
_entity_poly.pdbx_seq_one_letter_code
_entity_poly.pdbx_strand_id
1 'polypeptide(L)'
;GVILSALVMLLLSESAQCRRVDCKSDCCSFVEGFPVRLKELRSAYREIQSFYESNDDLEPLLTESMQQNINSPYGCHVMDEILRFYLETILPTAVQKNHFQSKTPIDSIGSIFQNLKRDMLK
;
A
#
# COMPACT_ATOMS: atom_id res chain seq x y z
N GLY A 1 -7.52 39.03 -31.15
CA GLY A 1 -6.68 38.71 -29.98
C GLY A 1 -7.49 38.10 -28.84
N VAL A 2 -8.45 38.84 -28.28
CA VAL A 2 -9.16 38.48 -27.04
C VAL A 2 -10.04 37.23 -27.18
N ILE A 3 -10.72 37.06 -28.31
CA ILE A 3 -11.60 35.90 -28.57
C ILE A 3 -10.81 34.58 -28.64
N LEU A 4 -9.64 34.61 -29.30
CA LEU A 4 -8.74 33.45 -29.36
C LEU A 4 -8.19 33.08 -27.99
N SER A 5 -7.85 34.09 -27.16
CA SER A 5 -7.38 33.86 -25.78
C SER A 5 -8.47 33.25 -24.88
N ALA A 6 -9.73 33.70 -25.02
CA ALA A 6 -10.86 33.13 -24.29
C ALA A 6 -11.17 31.69 -24.71
N LEU A 7 -11.08 31.38 -26.01
CA LEU A 7 -11.27 30.02 -26.52
C LEU A 7 -10.18 29.05 -26.02
N VAL A 8 -8.92 29.50 -25.99
CA VAL A 8 -7.81 28.69 -25.44
C VAL A 8 -8.01 28.42 -23.95
N MET A 9 -8.45 29.41 -23.16
CA MET A 9 -8.74 29.24 -21.73
C MET A 9 -9.89 28.24 -21.49
N LEU A 10 -10.94 28.27 -22.31
CA LEU A 10 -12.05 27.32 -22.23
C LEU A 10 -11.62 25.88 -22.56
N LEU A 11 -10.83 25.70 -23.63
CA LEU A 11 -10.29 24.38 -24.02
C LEU A 11 -9.33 23.82 -22.97
N LEU A 12 -8.54 24.67 -22.30
CA LEU A 12 -7.66 24.26 -21.20
C LEU A 12 -8.44 23.93 -19.91
N SER A 13 -9.63 24.52 -19.71
CA SER A 13 -10.48 24.18 -18.58
C SER A 13 -11.18 22.82 -18.72
N GLU A 14 -11.52 22.42 -19.94
CA GLU A 14 -12.05 21.07 -20.22
C GLU A 14 -11.00 19.98 -20.00
N SER A 15 -9.74 20.25 -20.32
CA SER A 15 -8.63 19.31 -20.07
C SER A 15 -8.20 19.26 -18.59
N ALA A 16 -8.47 20.31 -17.82
CA ALA A 16 -8.23 20.36 -16.37
C ALA A 16 -9.39 19.79 -15.52
N GLN A 17 -10.56 19.54 -16.12
CA GLN A 17 -11.63 18.80 -15.44
C GLN A 17 -11.22 17.34 -15.34
N CYS A 18 -10.70 16.96 -14.16
CA CYS A 18 -10.64 15.57 -13.75
C CYS A 18 -12.05 14.97 -13.89
N ARG A 19 -12.31 14.27 -14.98
CA ARG A 19 -13.50 13.44 -15.10
C ARG A 19 -13.42 12.43 -13.97
N ARG A 20 -14.28 12.58 -12.95
CA ARG A 20 -14.51 11.50 -11.99
C ARG A 20 -15.03 10.33 -12.81
N VAL A 21 -14.19 9.32 -13.00
CA VAL A 21 -14.64 8.03 -13.48
C VAL A 21 -15.46 7.46 -12.34
N ASP A 22 -16.75 7.26 -12.57
CA ASP A 22 -17.61 6.57 -11.61
C ASP A 22 -17.22 5.09 -11.63
N CYS A 23 -16.41 4.71 -10.66
CA CYS A 23 -15.73 3.44 -10.58
C CYS A 23 -16.65 2.40 -9.91
N LYS A 24 -17.30 1.56 -10.72
CA LYS A 24 -18.42 0.72 -10.29
C LYS A 24 -18.09 -0.71 -9.89
N SER A 25 -16.88 -1.20 -10.20
CA SER A 25 -16.46 -2.56 -9.84
C SER A 25 -15.54 -2.54 -8.63
N ASP A 26 -15.62 -3.60 -7.81
CA ASP A 26 -14.77 -3.75 -6.63
C ASP A 26 -13.27 -3.67 -6.97
N CYS A 27 -12.88 -4.27 -8.10
CA CYS A 27 -11.50 -4.20 -8.61
C CYS A 27 -11.09 -2.76 -8.95
N CYS A 28 -11.97 -1.99 -9.60
CA CYS A 28 -11.70 -0.60 -9.90
C CYS A 28 -11.57 0.21 -8.59
N SER A 29 -12.49 0.04 -7.64
CA SER A 29 -12.46 0.79 -6.38
C SER A 29 -11.23 0.44 -5.54
N PHE A 30 -10.80 -0.83 -5.59
CA PHE A 30 -9.54 -1.28 -5.03
C PHE A 30 -8.36 -0.52 -5.64
N VAL A 31 -8.24 -0.48 -6.97
CA VAL A 31 -7.14 0.20 -7.67
C VAL A 31 -7.12 1.70 -7.36
N GLU A 32 -8.28 2.37 -7.33
CA GLU A 32 -8.37 3.79 -6.99
C GLU A 32 -7.97 4.09 -5.54
N GLY A 33 -8.36 3.21 -4.61
CA GLY A 33 -8.04 3.36 -3.18
C GLY A 33 -6.61 2.93 -2.81
N PHE A 34 -5.96 2.13 -3.66
CA PHE A 34 -4.67 1.51 -3.35
C PHE A 34 -3.56 2.52 -2.99
N PRO A 35 -3.38 3.65 -3.69
CA PRO A 35 -2.36 4.64 -3.34
C PRO A 35 -2.55 5.26 -1.95
N VAL A 36 -3.81 5.49 -1.53
CA VAL A 36 -4.13 6.04 -0.20
C VAL A 36 -3.78 5.03 0.88
N ARG A 37 -4.18 3.76 0.70
CA ARG A 37 -3.84 2.67 1.63
C ARG A 37 -2.31 2.50 1.76
N LEU A 38 -1.58 2.58 0.65
CA LEU A 38 -0.11 2.52 0.67
C LEU A 38 0.52 3.71 1.41
N LYS A 39 -0.07 4.90 1.32
CA LYS A 39 0.39 6.07 2.08
C LYS A 39 0.19 5.85 3.59
N GLU A 40 -0.97 5.36 3.99
CA GLU A 40 -1.27 5.02 5.39
C GLU A 40 -0.32 3.95 5.92
N LEU A 41 -0.08 2.89 5.15
CA LEU A 41 0.85 1.82 5.49
C LEU A 41 2.27 2.36 5.74
N ARG A 42 2.77 3.19 4.83
CA ARG A 42 4.10 3.81 4.97
C ARG A 42 4.18 4.75 6.17
N SER A 43 3.08 5.44 6.49
CA SER A 43 3.01 6.30 7.67
C SER A 43 3.10 5.47 8.95
N ALA A 44 2.31 4.41 9.06
CA ALA A 44 2.32 3.53 10.22
C ALA A 44 3.67 2.83 10.40
N TYR A 45 4.30 2.36 9.31
CA TYR A 45 5.65 1.78 9.37
C TYR A 45 6.68 2.79 9.88
N ARG A 46 6.61 4.05 9.45
CA ARG A 46 7.57 5.08 9.85
C ARG A 46 7.60 5.31 11.37
N GLU A 47 6.49 5.10 12.08
CA GLU A 47 6.42 5.24 13.54
C GLU A 47 7.21 4.16 14.29
N ILE A 48 7.44 3.01 13.66
CA ILE A 48 8.16 1.87 14.26
C ILE A 48 9.51 1.58 13.57
N GLN A 49 9.79 2.25 12.44
CA GLN A 49 10.94 1.99 11.59
C GLN A 49 12.27 2.06 12.37
N SER A 50 12.51 3.16 13.07
CA SER A 50 13.77 3.36 13.79
C SER A 50 14.00 2.31 14.87
N PHE A 51 12.93 1.84 15.52
CA PHE A 51 13.02 0.79 16.51
C PHE A 51 13.49 -0.52 15.88
N TYR A 52 12.90 -0.96 14.77
CA TYR A 52 13.31 -2.22 14.16
C TYR A 52 14.67 -2.13 13.45
N GLU A 53 14.93 -1.05 12.70
CA GLU A 53 16.20 -0.88 11.96
C GLU A 53 17.41 -0.69 12.88
N SER A 54 17.25 -0.09 14.06
CA SER A 54 18.37 0.05 15.02
C SER A 54 18.69 -1.24 15.76
N ASN A 55 17.79 -2.23 15.71
CA ASN A 55 17.93 -3.51 16.41
C ASN A 55 18.13 -4.69 15.43
N ASP A 56 18.31 -4.41 14.14
CA ASP A 56 18.51 -5.41 13.10
C ASP A 56 19.96 -5.38 12.63
N ASP A 57 20.69 -6.47 12.88
CA ASP A 57 22.06 -6.70 12.43
C ASP A 57 22.13 -7.75 11.31
N LEU A 58 20.99 -8.11 10.73
CA LEU A 58 20.89 -9.12 9.69
C LEU A 58 20.90 -8.52 8.28
N GLU A 59 21.24 -9.38 7.32
CA GLU A 59 21.17 -9.06 5.90
C GLU A 59 19.71 -8.89 5.42
N PRO A 60 19.46 -8.10 4.35
CA PRO A 60 18.12 -7.88 3.83
C PRO A 60 17.42 -9.19 3.41
N LEU A 61 16.28 -9.48 4.04
CA LEU A 61 15.48 -10.65 3.71
C LEU A 61 14.75 -10.51 2.35
N LEU A 62 14.25 -9.30 2.06
CA LEU A 62 13.52 -9.00 0.83
C LEU A 62 14.49 -8.48 -0.24
N THR A 63 15.03 -9.40 -1.05
CA THR A 63 16.03 -9.10 -2.10
C THR A 63 15.40 -8.97 -3.50
N GLU A 64 16.22 -8.64 -4.51
CA GLU A 64 15.78 -8.57 -5.92
C GLU A 64 15.13 -9.88 -6.41
N SER A 65 15.57 -11.03 -5.88
CA SER A 65 14.95 -12.33 -6.20
C SER A 65 13.47 -12.37 -5.81
N MET A 66 13.09 -11.72 -4.70
CA MET A 66 11.70 -11.61 -4.28
C MET A 66 10.89 -10.76 -5.26
N GLN A 67 11.46 -9.65 -5.74
CA GLN A 67 10.81 -8.82 -6.74
C GLN A 67 10.58 -9.59 -8.04
N GLN A 68 11.56 -10.38 -8.49
CA GLN A 68 11.42 -11.25 -9.66
C GLN A 68 10.30 -12.27 -9.47
N ASN A 69 10.16 -12.85 -8.28
CA ASN A 69 9.08 -13.77 -7.95
C ASN A 69 7.70 -13.08 -7.99
N ILE A 70 7.59 -11.86 -7.46
CA ILE A 70 6.35 -11.05 -7.51
C ILE A 70 5.97 -10.72 -8.96
N ASN A 71 6.94 -10.49 -9.84
CA ASN A 71 6.69 -10.16 -11.25
C ASN A 71 6.51 -11.40 -12.16
N SER A 72 6.67 -12.60 -11.60
CA SER A 72 6.50 -13.85 -12.34
C SER A 72 5.02 -14.15 -12.60
N PRO A 73 4.69 -15.14 -13.46
CA PRO A 73 3.32 -15.65 -13.59
C PRO A 73 2.69 -16.16 -12.28
N TYR A 74 3.50 -16.43 -11.25
CA TYR A 74 3.07 -16.87 -9.92
C TYR A 74 2.98 -15.72 -8.91
N GLY A 75 3.13 -14.47 -9.35
CA GLY A 75 3.17 -13.29 -8.49
C GLY A 75 2.00 -13.14 -7.53
N CYS A 76 0.80 -13.55 -7.94
CA CYS A 76 -0.38 -13.57 -7.07
C CYS A 76 -0.19 -14.49 -5.85
N HIS A 77 0.33 -15.71 -6.06
CA HIS A 77 0.63 -16.64 -4.96
C HIS A 77 1.72 -16.12 -4.05
N VAL A 78 2.77 -15.52 -4.62
CA VAL A 78 3.86 -14.92 -3.85
C VAL A 78 3.32 -13.80 -2.96
N MET A 79 2.45 -12.95 -3.49
CA MET A 79 1.87 -11.84 -2.71
C MET A 79 0.90 -12.32 -1.63
N ASP A 80 0.07 -13.32 -1.92
CA ASP A 80 -0.81 -13.93 -0.92
C ASP A 80 0.00 -14.52 0.25
N GLU A 81 1.12 -15.17 -0.06
CA GLU A 81 2.02 -15.78 0.91
C GLU A 81 2.76 -14.72 1.75
N ILE A 82 3.23 -13.63 1.14
CA ILE A 82 3.83 -12.50 1.88
C ILE A 82 2.81 -11.93 2.87
N LEU A 83 1.59 -11.62 2.40
CA LEU A 83 0.54 -11.08 3.26
C LEU A 83 0.16 -12.06 4.38
N ARG A 84 0.06 -13.36 4.06
CA ARG A 84 -0.18 -14.42 5.04
C ARG A 84 0.90 -14.46 6.11
N PHE A 85 2.17 -14.51 5.71
CA PHE A 85 3.30 -14.60 6.62
C PHE A 85 3.39 -13.40 7.56
N TYR A 86 3.16 -12.18 7.07
CA TYR A 86 3.14 -11.01 7.93
C TYR A 86 1.98 -11.03 8.93
N LEU A 87 0.78 -11.39 8.48
CA LEU A 87 -0.43 -11.41 9.32
C LEU A 87 -0.41 -12.52 10.38
N GLU A 88 0.08 -13.70 10.03
CA GLU A 88 0.03 -14.89 10.90
C GLU A 88 1.28 -15.03 11.77
N THR A 89 2.43 -14.51 11.32
CA THR A 89 3.73 -14.75 11.99
C THR A 89 4.37 -13.45 12.48
N ILE A 90 4.67 -12.52 11.58
CA ILE A 90 5.52 -11.36 11.91
C ILE A 90 4.82 -10.39 12.86
N LEU A 91 3.63 -9.89 12.50
CA LEU A 91 2.93 -8.89 13.32
C LEU A 91 2.51 -9.45 14.70
N PRO A 92 1.97 -10.68 14.83
CA PRO A 92 1.69 -11.26 16.14
C PRO A 92 2.93 -11.39 17.02
N THR A 93 4.07 -11.81 16.44
CA THR A 93 5.35 -11.92 17.17
C THR A 93 5.85 -10.54 17.60
N ALA A 94 5.72 -9.54 16.72
CA ALA A 94 6.09 -8.16 16.99
C ALA A 94 5.29 -7.56 18.15
N VAL A 95 3.99 -7.85 18.26
CA VAL A 95 3.16 -7.41 19.39
C VAL A 95 3.57 -8.10 20.70
N GLN A 96 3.86 -9.41 20.66
CA GLN A 96 4.24 -10.15 21.87
C GLN A 96 5.59 -9.69 22.44
N LYS A 97 6.56 -9.38 21.57
CA LYS A 97 7.89 -8.95 22.00
C LYS A 97 7.95 -7.48 22.43
N ASN A 98 6.98 -6.65 22.03
CA ASN A 98 7.01 -5.21 22.28
C ASN A 98 5.87 -4.76 23.20
N HIS A 99 6.20 -4.54 24.47
CA HIS A 99 5.19 -4.31 25.49
C HIS A 99 4.69 -2.87 25.66
N PHE A 100 5.35 -1.82 25.12
CA PHE A 100 5.07 -0.45 25.61
C PHE A 100 4.91 0.70 24.61
N GLN A 101 5.29 0.60 23.32
CA GLN A 101 5.23 1.79 22.42
C GLN A 101 4.70 1.55 20.99
N SER A 102 4.66 0.31 20.49
CA SER A 102 4.43 0.06 19.05
C SER A 102 3.14 -0.71 18.73
N LYS A 103 2.28 -1.00 19.72
CA LYS A 103 1.06 -1.78 19.50
C LYS A 103 0.11 -1.11 18.49
N THR A 104 -0.14 0.19 18.63
CA THR A 104 -1.07 0.92 17.75
C THR A 104 -0.59 0.99 16.29
N PRO A 105 0.69 1.29 15.98
CA PRO A 105 1.19 1.20 14.62
C PRO A 105 1.14 -0.22 14.03
N ILE A 106 1.49 -1.25 14.82
CA ILE A 106 1.46 -2.65 14.37
C ILE A 106 0.03 -3.09 14.05
N ASP A 107 -0.93 -2.75 14.91
CA ASP A 107 -2.36 -3.03 14.69
C ASP A 107 -2.87 -2.32 13.41
N SER A 108 -2.43 -1.08 13.18
CA SER A 108 -2.78 -0.32 11.97
C SER A 108 -2.23 -0.98 10.69
N ILE A 109 -0.96 -1.40 10.71
CA ILE A 109 -0.34 -2.16 9.61
C ILE A 109 -1.12 -3.46 9.36
N GLY A 110 -1.44 -4.20 10.43
CA GLY A 110 -2.20 -5.45 10.34
C GLY A 110 -3.58 -5.26 9.71
N SER A 111 -4.32 -4.23 10.12
CA SER A 111 -5.62 -3.89 9.52
C SER A 111 -5.50 -3.58 8.03
N ILE A 112 -4.47 -2.81 7.62
CA ILE A 112 -4.24 -2.51 6.20
C ILE A 112 -3.94 -3.79 5.42
N PHE A 113 -3.07 -4.67 5.92
CA PHE A 113 -2.74 -5.95 5.27
C PHE A 113 -3.95 -6.87 5.16
N GLN A 114 -4.80 -6.96 6.19
CA GLN A 114 -6.04 -7.72 6.14
C GLN A 114 -6.99 -7.18 5.06
N ASN A 115 -7.10 -5.86 4.94
CA ASN A 115 -7.94 -5.24 3.92
C ASN A 115 -7.38 -5.49 2.51
N LEU A 116 -6.07 -5.36 2.32
CA LEU A 116 -5.41 -5.67 1.04
C LEU A 116 -5.62 -7.13 0.64
N LYS A 117 -5.35 -8.08 1.55
CA LYS A 117 -5.56 -9.51 1.28
C LYS A 117 -7.02 -9.81 0.92
N ARG A 118 -7.98 -9.22 1.65
CA ARG A 118 -9.41 -9.40 1.37
C ARG A 118 -9.80 -8.83 0.01
N ASP A 119 -9.35 -7.63 -0.33
CA ASP A 119 -9.73 -6.97 -1.57
C ASP A 119 -9.05 -7.59 -2.81
N MET A 120 -7.88 -8.24 -2.63
CA MET A 120 -7.21 -9.00 -3.70
C MET A 120 -7.84 -10.36 -4.01
N LEU A 121 -8.64 -10.91 -3.09
CA LEU A 121 -9.31 -12.21 -3.22
C LEU A 121 -10.78 -12.11 -3.70
N LYS A 122 -11.29 -10.89 -3.89
CA LYS A 122 -12.63 -10.62 -4.46
C LYS A 122 -12.55 -10.61 -5.98
#